data_AF-A0A846CDH1-F1
#
_entry.id   AF-A0A846CDH1-F1
#
_cell.length_a   1.000
_cell.length_b   1.000
_cell.length_c   1.000
_cell.angle_alpha   90.00
_cell.angle_beta   90.00
_cell.angle_gamma   90.00
#
_symmetry.space_group_name_H-M   'P 1'
#
loop_
_entity.id
_entity.type
_entity.pdbx_description
1 polymer ?
#
loop_
_entity_poly.entity_id
_entity_poly.type
_entity_poly.pdbx_seq_one_letter_code
_entity_poly.pdbx_strand_id
1 'polypeptide(L)'
;EQLKKLNCHVVYTIPLTLMFSNDYGRLSSRFGVKPKILPMVPVQTRCKKPTMEPNDYEPGMALLREMVLARAFPEIPSQQRVELIPTIFDTPETLDRLCRISGGHMRRLLMLLYSCLQQEDPPFSGECLENVIQEYRDDLMRAITADEWELLFKVVENQRVTGEEECQTLLRSMFVFEYRDRDGHWFGINPLLAETQKYASWINSNYRE
;
A
#
# COMPACT_ATOMS: atom_id res chain seq x y z
N GLU A 1 -11.86 19.35 25.07
CA GLU A 1 -12.12 19.08 26.50
C GLU A 1 -12.98 17.85 26.75
N GLN A 2 -14.22 17.74 26.24
CA GLN A 2 -15.09 16.58 26.57
C GLN A 2 -14.49 15.21 26.20
N LEU A 3 -13.86 15.09 25.03
CA LEU A 3 -13.21 13.84 24.58
C LEU A 3 -12.08 13.35 25.52
N LYS A 4 -11.46 14.23 26.30
CA LYS A 4 -10.42 13.83 27.27
C LYS A 4 -10.97 13.31 28.59
N LYS A 5 -12.27 13.51 28.86
CA LYS A 5 -12.89 13.22 30.15
C LYS A 5 -13.45 11.80 30.26
N LEU A 6 -13.27 10.98 29.22
CA LEU A 6 -13.70 9.58 29.24
C LEU A 6 -12.80 8.79 30.21
N ASN A 7 -13.41 8.16 31.21
CA ASN A 7 -12.71 7.38 32.22
C ASN A 7 -12.43 5.94 31.73
N CYS A 8 -11.78 5.81 30.58
CA CYS A 8 -11.41 4.52 29.98
C CYS A 8 -10.25 4.69 28.99
N HIS A 9 -9.71 3.57 28.49
CA HIS A 9 -8.76 3.59 27.38
C HIS A 9 -9.50 3.86 26.07
N VAL A 10 -9.10 4.91 25.36
CA VAL A 10 -9.74 5.34 24.11
C VAL A 10 -8.69 5.46 23.01
N VAL A 11 -9.00 4.93 21.84
CA VAL A 11 -8.23 5.13 20.61
C VAL A 11 -9.01 6.11 19.73
N TYR A 12 -8.42 7.28 19.48
CA TYR A 12 -8.96 8.26 18.55
C TYR A 12 -8.35 8.07 17.17
N THR A 13 -9.19 7.81 16.18
CA THR A 13 -8.82 7.94 14.78
C THR A 13 -9.16 9.35 14.30
N ILE A 14 -8.31 9.90 13.46
CA ILE A 14 -8.46 11.24 12.89
C ILE A 14 -8.31 11.15 11.37
N PRO A 15 -8.91 12.08 10.60
CA PRO A 15 -8.62 12.19 9.19
C PRO A 15 -7.11 12.34 8.94
N LEU A 16 -6.57 11.57 8.00
CA LEU A 16 -5.14 11.57 7.67
C LEU A 16 -4.65 12.99 7.32
N THR A 17 -5.49 13.79 6.69
CA THR A 17 -5.20 15.17 6.27
C THR A 17 -4.77 16.07 7.44
N LEU A 18 -5.26 15.81 8.66
CA LEU A 18 -4.86 16.56 9.85
C LEU A 18 -3.38 16.34 10.23
N MET A 19 -2.75 15.27 9.75
CA MET A 19 -1.31 15.04 9.91
C MET A 19 -0.47 15.98 9.04
N PHE A 20 -1.03 16.44 7.92
CA PHE A 20 -0.36 17.30 6.95
C PHE A 20 -0.87 18.76 7.02
N SER A 21 -1.81 19.03 7.91
CA SER A 21 -2.41 20.34 8.10
C SER A 21 -1.63 21.20 9.10
N ASN A 22 -1.72 22.52 8.94
CA ASN A 22 -1.15 23.49 9.88
C ASN A 22 -1.76 23.38 11.29
N ASP A 23 -2.92 22.73 11.44
CA ASP A 23 -3.54 22.46 12.74
C ASP A 23 -2.92 21.30 13.52
N TYR A 24 -1.94 20.58 12.97
CA TYR A 24 -1.25 19.48 13.64
C TYR A 24 -0.73 19.85 15.04
N GLY A 25 -0.13 21.03 15.18
CA GLY A 25 0.38 21.52 16.46
C GLY A 25 -0.73 21.74 17.49
N ARG A 26 -1.86 22.31 17.04
CA ARG A 26 -3.04 22.53 17.87
C ARG A 26 -3.67 21.22 18.31
N LEU A 27 -3.77 20.25 17.40
CA LEU A 27 -4.27 18.90 17.68
C LEU A 27 -3.39 18.20 18.74
N SER A 28 -2.07 18.19 18.53
CA SER A 28 -1.12 17.56 19.44
C SER A 28 -1.18 18.19 20.84
N SER A 29 -1.25 19.52 20.91
CA SER A 29 -1.38 20.26 22.18
C SER A 29 -2.71 19.94 22.87
N ARG A 30 -3.80 19.89 22.09
CA ARG A 30 -5.13 19.60 22.60
C ARG A 30 -5.30 18.19 23.11
N PHE A 31 -4.57 17.21 22.59
CA PHE A 31 -4.61 15.82 23.06
C PHE A 31 -3.46 15.44 24.00
N GLY A 32 -2.40 16.24 24.09
CA GLY A 32 -1.24 15.99 24.94
C GLY A 32 -0.33 14.86 24.46
N VAL A 33 -0.64 14.26 23.31
CA VAL A 33 0.11 13.18 22.69
C VAL A 33 0.23 13.45 21.20
N LYS A 34 1.38 13.08 20.61
CA LYS A 34 1.55 13.13 19.16
C LYS A 34 0.69 12.04 18.52
N PRO A 35 -0.14 12.36 17.52
CA PRO A 35 -0.81 11.35 16.72
C PRO A 35 0.20 10.37 16.11
N LYS A 36 -0.19 9.11 15.98
CA LYS A 36 0.62 8.06 15.36
C LYS A 36 0.04 7.74 13.98
N ILE A 37 0.92 7.65 12.99
CA ILE A 37 0.58 7.10 11.67
C ILE A 37 1.00 5.63 11.66
N LEU A 38 0.15 4.78 11.10
CA LEU A 38 0.48 3.41 10.76
C LEU A 38 0.87 3.37 9.27
N PRO A 39 2.18 3.30 8.94
CA PRO A 39 2.61 3.20 7.55
C PRO A 39 2.24 1.84 6.97
N MET A 40 2.37 1.70 5.64
CA MET A 40 2.25 0.42 4.97
C MET A 40 3.38 -0.52 5.38
N VAL A 41 3.12 -1.82 5.30
CA VAL A 41 4.18 -2.84 5.41
C VAL A 41 5.09 -2.67 4.19
N PRO A 42 6.39 -2.39 4.35
CA PRO A 42 7.25 -2.17 3.18
C PRO A 42 7.33 -3.42 2.31
N VAL A 43 6.82 -3.36 1.08
CA VAL A 43 6.97 -4.44 0.08
C VAL A 43 8.14 -4.21 -0.84
N GLN A 44 8.70 -3.00 -0.82
CA GLN A 44 9.80 -2.56 -1.67
C GLN A 44 10.79 -1.71 -0.87
N THR A 45 12.05 -1.76 -1.27
CA THR A 45 13.10 -0.92 -0.72
C THR A 45 13.00 0.49 -1.28
N ARG A 46 13.32 1.50 -0.47
CA ARG A 46 13.39 2.89 -0.92
C ARG A 46 14.48 3.04 -1.99
N CYS A 47 14.09 3.39 -3.21
CA CYS A 47 15.00 3.65 -4.32
C CYS A 47 15.03 5.15 -4.65
N LYS A 48 16.23 5.74 -4.78
CA LYS A 48 16.37 7.17 -5.15
C LYS A 48 16.08 7.45 -6.61
N LYS A 49 16.25 6.44 -7.48
CA LYS A 49 15.91 6.51 -8.90
C LYS A 49 14.65 5.68 -9.14
N PRO A 50 13.62 6.25 -9.79
CA PRO A 50 12.47 5.51 -10.23
C PRO A 50 12.89 4.36 -11.16
N THR A 51 12.32 3.17 -10.97
CA THR A 51 12.59 1.99 -11.79
C THR A 51 11.30 1.21 -12.04
N MET A 52 11.32 0.38 -13.07
CA MET A 52 10.29 -0.64 -13.32
C MET A 52 10.73 -2.03 -12.81
N GLU A 53 11.99 -2.20 -12.43
CA GLU A 53 12.49 -3.46 -11.90
C GLU A 53 11.98 -3.69 -10.46
N PRO A 54 11.59 -4.93 -10.11
CA PRO A 54 11.23 -5.27 -8.75
C PRO A 54 12.39 -5.00 -7.78
N ASN A 55 12.08 -4.41 -6.63
CA ASN A 55 13.03 -4.04 -5.58
C ASN A 55 12.52 -4.51 -4.20
N ASP A 56 12.02 -5.74 -4.17
CA ASP A 56 11.26 -6.28 -3.05
C ASP A 56 11.98 -6.14 -1.71
N TYR A 57 11.20 -5.81 -0.69
CA TYR A 57 11.64 -5.82 0.69
C TYR A 57 11.15 -7.09 1.38
N GLU A 58 11.97 -8.13 1.31
CA GLU A 58 11.63 -9.49 1.74
C GLU A 58 11.05 -9.60 3.17
N PRO A 59 11.54 -8.87 4.20
CA PRO A 59 10.94 -8.95 5.53
C PRO A 59 9.47 -8.52 5.56
N GLY A 60 9.09 -7.52 4.76
CA GLY A 60 7.69 -7.11 4.68
C GLY A 60 6.86 -8.05 3.81
N MET A 61 7.43 -8.55 2.71
CA MET A 61 6.79 -9.59 1.89
C MET A 61 6.47 -10.83 2.74
N ALA A 62 7.40 -11.31 3.54
CA ALA A 62 7.19 -12.43 4.46
C ALA A 62 6.04 -12.19 5.46
N LEU A 63 5.92 -10.98 6.01
CA LEU A 63 4.82 -10.62 6.91
C LEU A 63 3.47 -10.62 6.21
N LEU A 64 3.40 -10.19 4.94
CA LEU A 64 2.16 -10.21 4.16
C LEU A 64 1.75 -11.64 3.76
N ARG A 65 2.72 -12.47 3.37
CA ARG A 65 2.48 -13.91 3.13
C ARG A 65 1.90 -14.56 4.38
N GLU A 66 2.54 -14.33 5.53
CA GLU A 66 2.08 -14.84 6.82
C GLU A 66 0.69 -14.31 7.18
N MET A 67 0.37 -13.05 6.88
CA MET A 67 -0.96 -12.50 7.11
C MET A 67 -2.04 -13.26 6.32
N VAL A 68 -1.81 -13.55 5.04
CA VAL A 68 -2.74 -14.32 4.20
C VAL A 68 -2.91 -15.73 4.75
N LEU A 69 -1.80 -16.39 5.05
CA LEU A 69 -1.79 -17.77 5.55
C LEU A 69 -2.41 -17.90 6.95
N ALA A 70 -2.14 -16.96 7.85
CA ALA A 70 -2.74 -16.93 9.19
C ALA A 70 -4.26 -16.73 9.14
N ARG A 71 -4.75 -16.00 8.12
CA ARG A 71 -6.18 -15.79 7.92
C ARG A 71 -6.88 -17.05 7.42
N ALA A 72 -6.22 -17.80 6.53
CA ALA A 72 -6.75 -19.04 5.96
C ALA A 72 -6.62 -20.23 6.91
N PHE A 73 -5.53 -20.30 7.69
CA PHE A 73 -5.18 -21.41 8.57
C PHE A 73 -4.89 -20.94 10.00
N PRO A 74 -5.89 -20.38 10.70
CA PRO A 74 -5.69 -19.78 12.04
C PRO A 74 -5.19 -20.79 13.08
N GLU A 75 -5.64 -22.04 12.99
CA GLU A 75 -5.30 -23.12 13.93
C GLU A 75 -3.95 -23.81 13.62
N ILE A 76 -3.35 -23.52 12.47
CA ILE A 76 -2.08 -24.13 12.06
C ILE A 76 -0.92 -23.27 12.57
N PRO A 77 0.16 -23.83 13.16
CA PRO A 77 1.35 -23.06 13.56
C PRO A 77 2.04 -22.39 12.37
N SER A 78 2.60 -21.19 12.57
CA SER A 78 3.18 -20.37 11.49
C SER A 78 4.24 -21.11 10.65
N GLN A 79 5.04 -21.97 11.28
CA GLN A 79 6.09 -22.73 10.62
C GLN A 79 5.56 -23.76 9.61
N GLN A 80 4.31 -24.23 9.78
CA GLN A 80 3.69 -25.25 8.94
C GLN A 80 2.79 -24.63 7.85
N ARG A 81 2.39 -23.37 8.00
CA ARG A 81 1.47 -22.71 7.08
C ARG A 81 2.02 -22.57 5.65
N VAL A 82 3.34 -22.42 5.50
CA VAL A 82 3.99 -22.26 4.20
C VAL A 82 3.78 -23.48 3.31
N GLU A 83 3.73 -24.69 3.88
CA GLU A 83 3.48 -25.93 3.16
C GLU A 83 2.04 -26.01 2.60
N LEU A 84 1.14 -25.17 3.10
CA LEU A 84 -0.26 -25.10 2.68
C LEU A 84 -0.50 -24.06 1.58
N ILE A 85 0.52 -23.32 1.11
CA ILE A 85 0.37 -22.39 -0.02
C ILE A 85 -0.34 -23.04 -1.23
N PRO A 86 0.00 -24.29 -1.65
CA PRO A 86 -0.66 -24.94 -2.79
C PRO A 86 -2.16 -25.19 -2.63
N THR A 87 -2.71 -25.03 -1.42
CA THR A 87 -4.16 -25.14 -1.17
C THR A 87 -4.90 -23.82 -1.41
N ILE A 88 -4.18 -22.70 -1.51
CA ILE A 88 -4.75 -21.36 -1.75
C ILE A 88 -4.31 -20.79 -3.10
N PHE A 89 -3.08 -21.06 -3.53
CA PHE A 89 -2.50 -20.53 -4.77
C PHE A 89 -1.88 -21.65 -5.57
N ASP A 90 -1.92 -21.54 -6.91
CA ASP A 90 -1.28 -22.50 -7.81
C ASP A 90 0.25 -22.59 -7.61
N THR A 91 0.86 -21.46 -7.28
CA THR A 91 2.31 -21.29 -7.10
C THR A 91 2.59 -20.28 -5.97
N PRO A 92 3.72 -20.40 -5.26
CA PRO A 92 4.18 -19.37 -4.31
C PRO A 92 4.31 -17.99 -4.95
N GLU A 93 4.68 -17.93 -6.23
CA GLU A 93 4.84 -16.70 -6.98
C GLU A 93 3.53 -15.92 -7.14
N THR A 94 2.38 -16.60 -7.22
CA THR A 94 1.05 -15.95 -7.24
C THR A 94 0.75 -15.27 -5.90
N LEU A 95 1.11 -15.88 -4.77
CA LEU A 95 1.00 -15.22 -3.46
C LEU A 95 1.94 -14.01 -3.37
N ASP A 96 3.18 -14.15 -3.83
CA ASP A 96 4.15 -13.04 -3.88
C ASP A 96 3.62 -11.89 -4.72
N ARG A 97 3.02 -12.21 -5.87
CA ARG A 97 2.40 -11.24 -6.77
C ARG A 97 1.29 -10.46 -6.07
N LEU A 98 0.40 -11.15 -5.37
CA LEU A 98 -0.67 -10.55 -4.56
C LEU A 98 -0.11 -9.64 -3.46
N CYS A 99 0.93 -10.09 -2.74
CA CYS A 99 1.58 -9.29 -1.71
C CYS A 99 2.20 -8.02 -2.29
N ARG A 100 2.94 -8.14 -3.40
CA ARG A 100 3.64 -7.02 -4.04
C ARG A 100 2.67 -5.96 -4.55
N ILE A 101 1.65 -6.37 -5.32
CA ILE A 101 0.71 -5.44 -5.94
C ILE A 101 -0.15 -4.70 -4.89
N SER A 102 -0.33 -5.29 -3.70
CA SER A 102 -1.03 -4.63 -2.59
C SER A 102 -0.34 -3.38 -2.05
N GLY A 103 0.96 -3.18 -2.34
CA GLY A 103 1.75 -2.08 -1.79
C GLY A 103 1.89 -2.13 -0.26
N GLY A 104 1.68 -3.31 0.34
CA GLY A 104 1.64 -3.45 1.80
C GLY A 104 0.43 -2.86 2.48
N HIS A 105 -0.57 -2.44 1.70
CA HIS A 105 -1.83 -1.95 2.21
C HIS A 105 -2.76 -3.12 2.55
N MET A 106 -2.84 -3.47 3.84
CA MET A 106 -3.56 -4.64 4.35
C MET A 106 -4.99 -4.78 3.84
N ARG A 107 -5.78 -3.70 3.81
CA ARG A 107 -7.15 -3.76 3.29
C ARG A 107 -7.17 -4.07 1.79
N ARG A 108 -6.19 -3.57 1.02
CA ARG A 108 -6.13 -3.81 -0.43
C ARG A 108 -5.73 -5.25 -0.71
N LEU A 109 -4.76 -5.79 0.03
CA LEU A 109 -4.40 -7.21 0.01
C LEU A 109 -5.62 -8.12 0.18
N LEU A 110 -6.41 -7.88 1.24
CA LEU A 110 -7.61 -8.69 1.52
C LEU A 110 -8.73 -8.49 0.50
N MET A 111 -8.87 -7.28 -0.06
CA MET A 111 -9.85 -7.01 -1.12
C MET A 111 -9.50 -7.73 -2.42
N LEU A 112 -8.22 -7.72 -2.83
CA LEU A 112 -7.74 -8.46 -4.00
C LEU A 112 -7.97 -9.98 -3.81
N LEU A 113 -7.60 -10.52 -2.64
CA LEU A 113 -7.85 -11.91 -2.29
C LEU A 113 -9.34 -12.27 -2.33
N TYR A 114 -10.19 -11.39 -1.78
CA TYR A 114 -11.64 -11.58 -1.83
C TYR A 114 -12.19 -11.55 -3.25
N SER A 115 -11.66 -10.68 -4.12
CA SER A 115 -12.02 -10.65 -5.53
C SER A 115 -11.63 -11.93 -6.27
N CYS A 116 -10.48 -12.55 -5.96
CA CYS A 116 -10.13 -13.88 -6.48
C CYS A 116 -11.16 -14.94 -6.06
N LEU A 117 -11.57 -14.95 -4.77
CA LEU A 117 -12.62 -15.84 -4.26
C LEU A 117 -13.99 -15.66 -4.94
N GLN A 118 -14.26 -14.50 -5.53
CA GLN A 118 -15.49 -14.25 -6.28
C GLN A 118 -15.44 -14.83 -7.70
N GLN A 119 -14.23 -15.06 -8.25
CA GLN A 119 -14.03 -15.57 -9.60
C GLN A 119 -13.87 -17.09 -9.63
N GLU A 120 -13.11 -17.66 -8.69
CA GLU A 120 -12.91 -19.12 -8.59
C GLU A 120 -12.64 -19.57 -7.14
N ASP A 121 -12.84 -20.87 -6.89
CA ASP A 121 -12.41 -21.50 -5.65
C ASP A 121 -10.88 -21.70 -5.65
N PRO A 122 -10.19 -21.61 -4.49
CA PRO A 122 -8.77 -21.90 -4.41
C PRO A 122 -8.45 -23.35 -4.83
N PRO A 123 -7.24 -23.62 -5.36
CA PRO A 123 -6.12 -22.70 -5.48
C PRO A 123 -6.27 -21.68 -6.63
N PHE A 124 -6.06 -20.40 -6.33
CA PHE A 124 -6.13 -19.34 -7.32
C PHE A 124 -4.99 -19.44 -8.31
N SER A 125 -5.34 -19.36 -9.59
CA SER A 125 -4.39 -19.27 -10.67
C SER A 125 -3.73 -17.89 -10.76
N GLY A 126 -2.53 -17.84 -11.30
CA GLY A 126 -1.89 -16.57 -11.68
C GLY A 126 -2.76 -15.73 -12.63
N GLU A 127 -3.50 -16.36 -13.54
CA GLU A 127 -4.40 -15.69 -14.48
C GLU A 127 -5.60 -15.02 -13.76
N CYS A 128 -6.25 -15.73 -12.83
CA CYS A 128 -7.30 -15.17 -11.98
C CYS A 128 -6.80 -13.92 -11.23
N LEU A 129 -5.61 -14.00 -10.64
CA LEU A 129 -5.03 -12.86 -9.94
C LEU A 129 -4.74 -11.69 -10.89
N GLU A 130 -4.17 -11.92 -12.07
CA GLU A 130 -3.90 -10.84 -13.03
C GLU A 130 -5.19 -10.18 -13.55
N ASN A 131 -6.28 -10.94 -13.75
CA ASN A 131 -7.58 -10.38 -14.11
C ASN A 131 -8.10 -9.43 -13.02
N VAL A 132 -8.05 -9.87 -11.75
CA VAL A 132 -8.41 -9.02 -10.61
C VAL A 132 -7.51 -7.77 -10.55
N ILE A 133 -6.19 -7.93 -10.71
CA ILE A 133 -5.24 -6.80 -10.71
C ILE A 133 -5.60 -5.80 -11.81
N GLN A 134 -5.93 -6.28 -13.01
CA GLN A 134 -6.30 -5.44 -14.14
C GLN A 134 -7.57 -4.63 -13.85
N GLU A 135 -8.62 -5.24 -13.29
CA GLU A 135 -9.86 -4.53 -12.93
C GLU A 135 -9.59 -3.37 -11.95
N TYR A 136 -8.83 -3.63 -10.88
CA TYR A 136 -8.48 -2.60 -9.90
C TYR A 136 -7.59 -1.51 -10.49
N ARG A 137 -6.66 -1.88 -11.38
CA ARG A 137 -5.81 -0.91 -12.08
C ARG A 137 -6.64 -0.02 -13.00
N ASP A 138 -7.56 -0.58 -13.76
CA ASP A 138 -8.40 0.15 -14.71
C ASP A 138 -9.34 1.13 -13.97
N ASP A 139 -9.89 0.72 -12.83
CA ASP A 139 -10.68 1.61 -11.97
C ASP A 139 -9.86 2.77 -11.41
N LEU A 140 -8.63 2.50 -10.97
CA LEU A 140 -7.72 3.52 -10.45
C LEU A 140 -7.27 4.49 -11.56
N MET A 141 -6.97 3.95 -12.76
CA MET A 141 -6.61 4.71 -13.96
C MET A 141 -7.74 5.62 -14.44
N ARG A 142 -8.99 5.18 -14.33
CA ARG A 142 -10.17 5.97 -14.70
C ARG A 142 -10.36 7.19 -13.80
N ALA A 143 -9.96 7.09 -12.53
CA ALA A 143 -10.14 8.15 -11.54
C ALA A 143 -9.07 9.26 -11.62
N ILE A 144 -7.88 8.96 -12.15
CA ILE A 144 -6.73 9.87 -12.10
C ILE A 144 -6.71 10.86 -13.28
N THR A 145 -6.62 12.14 -12.98
CA THR A 145 -6.56 13.25 -13.93
C THR A 145 -5.13 13.55 -14.40
N ALA A 146 -4.98 14.37 -15.44
CA ALA A 146 -3.67 14.74 -15.97
C ALA A 146 -2.79 15.46 -14.93
N ASP A 147 -3.34 16.43 -14.22
CA ASP A 147 -2.62 17.21 -13.19
C ASP A 147 -2.21 16.34 -12.01
N GLU A 148 -3.04 15.35 -11.63
CA GLU A 148 -2.71 14.39 -10.58
C GLU A 148 -1.56 13.46 -10.99
N TRP A 149 -1.43 13.12 -12.27
CA TRP A 149 -0.26 12.40 -12.78
C TRP A 149 1.02 13.22 -12.65
N GLU A 150 0.98 14.51 -12.98
CA GLU A 150 2.14 15.39 -12.82
C GLU A 150 2.53 15.51 -11.34
N LEU A 151 1.54 15.64 -10.46
CA LEU A 151 1.76 15.65 -9.01
C LEU A 151 2.35 14.31 -8.53
N LEU A 152 1.82 13.19 -9.01
CA LEU A 152 2.31 11.85 -8.68
C LEU A 152 3.78 11.68 -9.08
N PHE A 153 4.19 12.13 -10.27
CA PHE A 153 5.58 12.07 -10.71
C PHE A 153 6.51 12.91 -9.83
N LYS A 154 6.09 14.11 -9.41
CA LYS A 154 6.85 14.92 -8.44
C LYS A 154 7.05 14.16 -7.12
N VAL A 155 6.06 13.41 -6.66
CA VAL A 155 6.17 12.58 -5.45
C VAL A 155 7.07 11.37 -5.68
N VAL A 156 7.03 10.74 -6.85
CA VAL A 156 7.95 9.64 -7.19
C VAL A 156 9.41 10.10 -7.15
N GLU A 157 9.70 11.30 -7.64
CA GLU A 157 11.07 11.87 -7.63
C GLU A 157 11.52 12.30 -6.24
N ASN A 158 10.66 13.00 -5.49
CA ASN A 158 11.04 13.60 -4.21
C ASN A 158 10.76 12.68 -3.01
N GLN A 159 9.96 11.63 -3.21
CA GLN A 159 9.49 10.66 -2.20
C GLN A 159 8.82 11.31 -0.99
N ARG A 160 8.17 12.45 -1.20
CA ARG A 160 7.56 13.30 -0.17
C ARG A 160 6.19 13.75 -0.63
N VAL A 161 5.24 13.74 0.30
CA VAL A 161 3.93 14.38 0.18
C VAL A 161 3.90 15.51 1.20
N THR A 162 3.49 16.70 0.77
CA THR A 162 3.52 17.91 1.60
C THR A 162 2.19 18.65 1.56
N GLY A 163 1.78 19.17 2.71
CA GLY A 163 0.55 19.92 2.82
C GLY A 163 -0.71 19.08 2.70
N GLU A 164 -1.85 19.73 2.96
CA GLU A 164 -3.14 19.06 3.03
C GLU A 164 -3.67 18.66 1.66
N GLU A 165 -3.46 19.49 0.63
CA GLU A 165 -3.95 19.25 -0.72
C GLU A 165 -3.31 18.02 -1.36
N GLU A 166 -1.97 17.92 -1.38
CA GLU A 166 -1.29 16.74 -1.94
C GLU A 166 -1.66 15.46 -1.17
N CYS A 167 -1.82 15.55 0.16
CA CYS A 167 -2.30 14.44 0.98
C CYS A 167 -3.72 14.02 0.59
N GLN A 168 -4.64 14.98 0.43
CA GLN A 168 -6.02 14.68 0.03
C GLN A 168 -6.08 14.05 -1.34
N THR A 169 -5.26 14.53 -2.28
CA THR A 169 -5.27 14.06 -3.66
C THR A 169 -4.61 12.69 -3.80
N LEU A 170 -3.40 12.50 -3.26
CA LEU A 170 -2.61 11.30 -3.54
C LEU A 170 -2.82 10.16 -2.55
N LEU A 171 -2.86 10.46 -1.24
CA LEU A 171 -2.96 9.41 -0.21
C LEU A 171 -4.38 8.89 -0.07
N ARG A 172 -5.39 9.78 -0.10
CA ARG A 172 -6.80 9.39 0.02
C ARG A 172 -7.25 8.54 -1.18
N SER A 173 -6.77 8.87 -2.37
CA SER A 173 -7.04 8.13 -3.61
C SER A 173 -6.17 6.88 -3.74
N MET A 174 -5.25 6.62 -2.80
CA MET A 174 -4.30 5.51 -2.82
C MET A 174 -3.42 5.51 -4.08
N PHE A 175 -3.06 6.68 -4.61
CA PHE A 175 -2.09 6.78 -5.71
C PHE A 175 -0.65 6.59 -5.21
N VAL A 176 -0.42 6.90 -3.93
CA VAL A 176 0.84 6.66 -3.23
C VAL A 176 0.60 6.02 -1.87
N PHE A 177 1.63 5.38 -1.35
CA PHE A 177 1.65 4.77 -0.03
C PHE A 177 2.80 5.33 0.80
N GLU A 178 2.52 5.57 2.09
CA GLU A 178 3.53 5.94 3.06
C GLU A 178 4.23 4.69 3.60
N TYR A 179 5.55 4.66 3.48
CA TYR A 179 6.43 3.65 4.05
C TYR A 179 7.37 4.30 5.05
N ARG A 180 8.06 3.46 5.83
CA ARG A 180 9.06 3.92 6.81
C ARG A 180 10.28 3.03 6.80
N ASP A 181 11.46 3.64 6.77
CA ASP A 181 12.76 2.99 6.89
C ASP A 181 13.64 3.69 7.95
N ARG A 182 14.96 3.45 7.91
CA ARG A 182 15.94 4.05 8.82
C ARG A 182 16.13 5.55 8.59
N ASP A 183 15.88 6.04 7.37
CA ASP A 183 16.00 7.45 6.98
C ASP A 183 14.68 8.22 7.19
N GLY A 184 13.62 7.52 7.61
CA GLY A 184 12.35 8.09 8.02
C GLY A 184 11.20 7.70 7.10
N HIS A 185 10.24 8.62 6.96
CA HIS A 185 9.07 8.42 6.13
C HIS A 185 9.39 8.69 4.66
N TRP A 186 8.80 7.89 3.78
CA TRP A 186 8.88 8.11 2.34
C TRP A 186 7.61 7.63 1.66
N PHE A 187 7.34 8.19 0.48
CA PHE A 187 6.14 7.88 -0.28
C PHE A 187 6.52 7.16 -1.57
N GLY A 188 5.96 5.97 -1.76
CA GLY A 188 6.10 5.20 -2.99
C GLY A 188 4.81 5.23 -3.79
N ILE A 189 4.91 5.21 -5.12
CA ILE A 189 3.76 5.03 -6.01
C ILE A 189 3.05 3.71 -5.71
N ASN A 190 1.72 3.69 -5.86
CA ASN A 190 0.94 2.47 -5.81
C ASN A 190 1.42 1.50 -6.92
N PRO A 191 1.79 0.24 -6.58
CA PRO A 191 2.23 -0.74 -7.57
C PRO A 191 1.29 -0.91 -8.78
N LEU A 192 -0.02 -0.79 -8.59
CA LEU A 192 -1.00 -0.83 -9.70
C LEU A 192 -0.73 0.26 -10.74
N LEU A 193 -0.31 1.45 -10.32
CA LEU A 193 0.03 2.57 -11.21
C LEU A 193 1.46 2.45 -11.77
N ALA A 194 2.38 1.85 -11.02
CA ALA A 194 3.77 1.63 -11.45
C ALA A 194 3.88 0.67 -12.65
N GLU A 195 2.87 -0.17 -12.87
CA GLU A 195 2.83 -1.11 -14.00
C GLU A 195 2.08 -0.57 -15.22
N THR A 196 1.68 0.69 -15.19
CA THR A 196 0.95 1.30 -16.30
C THR A 196 1.89 1.73 -17.42
N GLN A 197 1.38 1.74 -18.66
CA GLN A 197 2.11 2.28 -19.79
C GLN A 197 2.49 3.75 -19.59
N LYS A 198 1.66 4.53 -18.87
CA LYS A 198 1.93 5.93 -18.58
C LYS A 198 3.17 6.11 -17.70
N TYR A 199 3.30 5.30 -16.65
CA TYR A 199 4.51 5.30 -15.83
C TYR A 199 5.73 4.81 -16.63
N ALA A 200 5.60 3.73 -17.39
CA ALA A 200 6.67 3.20 -18.23
C ALA A 200 7.21 4.24 -19.24
N SER A 201 6.31 4.94 -19.93
CA SER A 201 6.67 6.02 -20.85
C SER A 201 7.39 7.16 -20.13
N TRP A 202 6.91 7.57 -18.96
CA TRP A 202 7.56 8.62 -18.17
C TRP A 202 8.97 8.23 -17.72
N ILE A 203 9.17 6.98 -17.26
CA ILE A 203 10.50 6.45 -16.91
C ILE A 203 11.43 6.49 -18.12
N ASN A 204 10.98 5.97 -19.26
CA ASN A 204 11.79 5.92 -20.49
C ASN A 204 12.18 7.31 -20.99
N SER A 205 11.31 8.31 -20.84
CA SER A 205 11.61 9.69 -21.28
C SER A 205 12.56 10.46 -20.36
N ASN A 206 12.67 10.08 -19.07
CA ASN A 206 13.42 10.86 -18.08
C ASN A 206 14.66 10.13 -17.52
N TYR A 207 14.71 8.79 -17.61
CA TYR A 207 15.69 7.98 -16.88
C TYR A 207 16.37 6.87 -17.71
N ARG A 208 15.97 6.64 -18.98
CA ARG A 208 16.77 5.83 -19.92
C ARG A 208 17.77 6.73 -20.64
N GLU A 209 19.06 6.44 -20.49
CA GLU A 209 20.14 6.90 -21.38
C GLU A 209 20.10 6.16 -22.72
#